data_AF-A0A5B0WQV1-F1
#
_entry.id   AF-A0A5B0WQV1-F1
#
_cell.length_a   1.000
_cell.length_b   1.000
_cell.length_c   1.000
_cell.angle_alpha   90.00
_cell.angle_beta   90.00
_cell.angle_gamma   90.00
#
_symmetry.space_group_name_H-M   'P 1'
#
loop_
_entity.id
_entity.type
_entity.pdbx_description
1 polymer ?
#
loop_
_entity_poly.entity_id
_entity_poly.type
_entity_poly.pdbx_seq_one_letter_code
_entity_poly.pdbx_strand_id
1 'polypeptide(L)'
;MLHCRIIRVLSPLLLALFAACALAAIRTTLPVSAELATDIAREQFPVTVKINQANLFLTEPRVVFVDAKRIAVHVRFQAYDHRPEHGIAMSETGRAAFSGELDFDPETRQILLFRPKIDQLVFDNESPAATHLSTELGTAWSRQVKDPLRTDLPNHPYIAAFKENIRDVGFDGRSINLSIYY
;
A
#
# COMPACT_ATOMS: atom_id res chain seq x y z
N MET A 1 -14.85 67.80 26.52
CA MET A 1 -15.25 66.86 25.44
C MET A 1 -14.00 66.08 24.99
N LEU A 2 -13.42 65.14 25.74
CA LEU A 2 -13.91 63.86 26.29
C LEU A 2 -14.33 62.81 25.24
N HIS A 3 -13.72 62.82 24.05
CA HIS A 3 -14.00 61.83 22.97
C HIS A 3 -12.72 61.27 22.29
N CYS A 4 -11.60 61.11 23.00
CA CYS A 4 -10.37 60.61 22.34
C CYS A 4 -9.39 59.83 23.22
N ARG A 5 -9.88 59.03 24.18
CA ARG A 5 -9.00 58.20 25.04
C ARG A 5 -9.38 56.73 25.22
N ILE A 6 -10.50 56.25 24.66
CA ILE A 6 -10.97 54.87 24.90
C ILE A 6 -10.54 53.88 23.80
N ILE A 7 -10.18 54.35 22.59
CA ILE A 7 -9.93 53.44 21.45
C ILE A 7 -8.50 52.86 21.42
N ARG A 8 -7.52 53.49 22.09
CA ARG A 8 -6.11 53.05 22.00
C ARG A 8 -5.68 51.95 22.98
N VAL A 9 -6.53 51.55 23.92
CA VAL A 9 -6.18 50.53 24.93
C VAL A 9 -6.73 49.14 24.59
N LEU A 10 -7.64 49.03 23.61
CA LEU A 10 -8.27 47.77 23.24
C LEU A 10 -7.60 47.02 22.05
N SER A 11 -6.67 47.64 21.33
CA SER A 11 -6.00 46.99 20.18
C SER A 11 -4.90 45.97 20.48
N PRO A 12 -4.08 46.05 21.56
CA PRO A 12 -3.06 45.02 21.79
C PRO A 12 -3.63 43.77 22.47
N LEU A 13 -4.78 43.85 23.17
CA LEU A 13 -5.39 42.70 23.83
C LEU A 13 -6.09 41.76 22.83
N LEU A 14 -6.66 42.31 21.76
CA LEU A 14 -7.35 41.50 20.73
C LEU A 14 -6.37 40.75 19.81
N LEU A 15 -5.15 41.26 19.60
CA LEU A 15 -4.11 40.55 18.84
C LEU A 15 -3.42 39.43 19.65
N ALA A 16 -3.36 39.55 20.98
CA ALA A 16 -2.79 38.51 21.84
C ALA A 16 -3.69 37.27 21.97
N LEU A 17 -5.00 37.41 21.76
CA LEU A 17 -5.96 36.30 21.79
C LEU A 17 -6.00 35.47 20.49
N PHE A 18 -5.45 35.98 19.38
CA PHE A 18 -5.30 35.22 18.13
C PHE A 18 -3.94 34.52 18.00
N ALA A 19 -2.99 34.83 18.88
CA ALA A 19 -1.65 34.25 18.87
C ALA A 19 -1.54 33.12 19.91
N ALA A 20 -2.14 31.96 19.58
CA ALA A 20 -1.75 30.61 20.04
C ALA A 20 -2.95 29.66 20.19
N CYS A 21 -3.74 29.47 19.13
CA CYS A 21 -4.27 28.12 18.88
C CYS A 21 -3.22 27.30 18.14
N ALA A 22 -2.00 27.25 18.67
CA ALA A 22 -1.07 26.19 18.34
C ALA A 22 -1.54 24.97 19.14
N LEU A 23 -2.54 24.26 18.59
CA LEU A 23 -2.78 22.89 19.00
C LEU A 23 -1.46 22.16 18.76
N ALA A 24 -0.71 21.91 19.84
CA ALA A 24 0.45 21.05 19.81
C ALA A 24 -0.08 19.64 19.51
N ALA A 25 -0.26 19.34 18.22
CA ALA A 25 -0.61 18.00 17.79
C ALA A 25 0.52 17.08 18.24
N ILE A 26 0.21 16.10 19.08
CA ILE A 26 1.21 15.12 19.50
C ILE A 26 1.43 14.23 18.28
N ARG A 27 2.55 14.45 17.60
CA ARG A 27 2.99 13.58 16.50
C ARG A 27 3.73 12.39 17.07
N THR A 28 3.21 11.20 16.79
CA THR A 28 3.92 9.94 17.05
C THR A 28 4.20 9.24 15.72
N THR A 29 5.33 8.54 15.66
CA THR A 29 5.68 7.72 14.50
C THR A 29 5.75 6.27 14.96
N LEU A 30 4.95 5.41 14.33
CA LEU A 30 4.99 3.98 14.57
C LEU A 30 5.75 3.30 13.44
N PRO A 31 6.91 2.69 13.73
CA PRO A 31 7.63 1.90 12.74
C PRO A 31 6.95 0.53 12.57
N VAL A 32 6.81 0.11 11.33
CA VAL A 32 6.35 -1.21 10.91
C VAL A 32 7.54 -1.90 10.22
N SER A 33 8.00 -3.00 10.81
CA SER A 33 9.06 -3.83 10.25
C SER A 33 8.54 -4.66 9.06
N ALA A 34 9.45 -5.21 8.25
CA ALA A 34 9.08 -6.13 7.17
C ALA A 34 8.38 -7.40 7.68
N GLU A 35 8.74 -7.86 8.89
CA GLU A 35 8.10 -9.00 9.55
C GLU A 35 6.66 -8.67 9.94
N LEU A 36 6.43 -7.54 10.61
CA LEU A 36 5.07 -7.11 10.95
C LEU A 36 4.23 -6.83 9.71
N ALA A 37 4.80 -6.21 8.68
CA ALA A 37 4.12 -6.01 7.40
C ALA A 37 3.76 -7.34 6.72
N THR A 38 4.62 -8.35 6.86
CA THR A 38 4.34 -9.72 6.38
C THR A 38 3.17 -10.34 7.14
N ASP A 39 3.13 -10.19 8.47
CA ASP A 39 2.02 -10.70 9.27
C ASP A 39 0.69 -10.01 8.93
N ILE A 40 0.71 -8.69 8.73
CA ILE A 40 -0.45 -7.94 8.23
C ILE A 40 -0.87 -8.46 6.85
N ALA A 41 0.08 -8.70 5.94
CA ALA A 41 -0.22 -9.22 4.61
C ALA A 41 -0.84 -10.62 4.67
N ARG A 42 -0.40 -11.49 5.59
CA ARG A 42 -0.95 -12.85 5.74
C ARG A 42 -2.44 -12.85 6.06
N GLU A 43 -2.96 -11.86 6.75
CA GLU A 43 -4.41 -11.75 7.02
C GLU A 43 -5.25 -11.50 5.75
N GLN A 44 -4.63 -10.95 4.70
CA GLN A 44 -5.29 -10.72 3.41
C GLN A 44 -5.15 -11.90 2.44
N PHE A 45 -4.30 -12.88 2.76
CA PHE A 45 -4.02 -14.02 1.90
C PHE A 45 -4.69 -15.30 2.44
N PRO A 46 -5.04 -16.25 1.56
CA PRO A 46 -4.78 -16.27 0.12
C PRO A 46 -5.68 -15.31 -0.69
N VAL A 47 -5.18 -14.87 -1.84
CA VAL A 47 -5.94 -13.99 -2.77
C VAL A 47 -6.08 -14.67 -4.12
N THR A 48 -7.29 -14.64 -4.68
CA THR A 48 -7.55 -15.07 -6.06
C THR A 48 -7.68 -13.86 -6.96
N VAL A 49 -6.86 -13.80 -8.00
CA VAL A 49 -6.90 -12.76 -9.04
C VAL A 49 -7.33 -13.39 -10.35
N LYS A 50 -8.36 -12.84 -10.99
CA LYS A 50 -8.79 -13.30 -12.31
C LYS A 50 -7.96 -12.63 -13.40
N ILE A 51 -7.32 -13.42 -14.26
CA ILE A 51 -6.46 -12.94 -15.34
C ILE A 51 -6.93 -13.54 -16.66
N ASN A 52 -7.65 -12.73 -17.44
CA ASN A 52 -8.34 -13.17 -18.66
C ASN A 52 -9.20 -14.43 -18.37
N GLN A 53 -8.78 -15.59 -18.88
CA GLN A 53 -9.47 -16.88 -18.74
C GLN A 53 -8.87 -17.77 -17.64
N ALA A 54 -7.74 -17.40 -17.05
CA ALA A 54 -7.09 -18.10 -15.94
C ALA A 54 -7.40 -17.43 -14.59
N ASN A 55 -7.32 -18.21 -13.51
CA ASN A 55 -7.32 -17.73 -12.14
C ASN A 55 -5.90 -17.88 -11.57
N LEU A 56 -5.40 -16.82 -10.94
CA LEU A 56 -4.14 -16.82 -10.23
C LEU A 56 -4.42 -16.84 -8.73
N PHE A 57 -4.06 -17.93 -8.08
CA PHE A 57 -4.17 -18.09 -6.64
C PHE A 57 -2.83 -17.74 -5.99
N LEU A 58 -2.80 -16.67 -5.21
CA LEU A 58 -1.62 -16.14 -4.55
C LEU A 58 -1.60 -16.55 -3.09
N THR A 59 -0.44 -17.04 -2.62
CA THR A 59 -0.23 -17.61 -1.29
C THR A 59 1.11 -17.20 -0.73
N GLU A 60 1.28 -17.41 0.58
CA GLU A 60 2.56 -17.21 1.29
C GLU A 60 3.18 -15.82 1.04
N PRO A 61 2.46 -14.72 1.34
CA PRO A 61 3.01 -13.40 1.15
C PRO A 61 4.22 -13.19 2.07
N ARG A 62 5.23 -12.52 1.55
CA ARG A 62 6.36 -12.01 2.32
C ARG A 62 6.71 -10.61 1.85
N VAL A 63 6.62 -9.64 2.75
CA VAL A 63 7.04 -8.27 2.51
C VAL A 63 8.55 -8.17 2.69
N VAL A 64 9.21 -7.52 1.75
CA VAL A 64 10.66 -7.30 1.74
C VAL A 64 10.93 -5.83 1.45
N PHE A 65 11.86 -5.26 2.20
CA PHE A 65 12.39 -3.91 1.94
C PHE A 65 13.57 -4.06 0.98
N VAL A 66 13.40 -3.60 -0.25
CA VAL A 66 14.34 -3.84 -1.36
C VAL A 66 15.50 -2.87 -1.31
N ASP A 67 15.18 -1.59 -1.19
CA ASP A 67 16.14 -0.50 -1.12
C ASP A 67 15.58 0.65 -0.27
N ALA A 68 16.19 1.85 -0.35
CA ALA A 68 15.79 3.01 0.44
C ALA A 68 14.37 3.55 0.16
N LYS A 69 13.74 3.14 -0.95
CA LYS A 69 12.44 3.68 -1.41
C LYS A 69 11.44 2.60 -1.76
N ARG A 70 11.91 1.39 -2.06
CA ARG A 70 11.09 0.34 -2.66
C ARG A 70 10.81 -0.80 -1.70
N ILE A 71 9.53 -1.17 -1.64
CA ILE A 71 9.04 -2.36 -0.96
C ILE A 71 8.59 -3.38 -1.99
N ALA A 72 8.77 -4.66 -1.70
CA ALA A 72 8.32 -5.77 -2.52
C ALA A 72 7.43 -6.72 -1.71
N VAL A 73 6.53 -7.40 -2.41
CA VAL A 73 5.78 -8.54 -1.90
C VAL A 73 6.17 -9.75 -2.74
N HIS A 74 6.75 -10.74 -2.10
CA HIS A 74 7.00 -12.05 -2.68
C HIS A 74 5.83 -12.96 -2.36
N VAL A 75 5.42 -13.77 -3.34
CA VAL A 75 4.30 -14.71 -3.20
C VAL A 75 4.64 -16.01 -3.90
N ARG A 76 4.05 -17.10 -3.41
CA ARG A 76 3.82 -18.29 -4.23
C ARG A 76 2.54 -18.11 -5.02
N PHE A 77 2.50 -18.64 -6.23
CA PHE A 77 1.27 -18.63 -7.01
C PHE A 77 0.97 -19.99 -7.64
N GLN A 78 -0.32 -20.23 -7.86
CA GLN A 78 -0.84 -21.29 -8.72
C GLN A 78 -1.74 -20.65 -9.78
N ALA A 79 -1.37 -20.79 -11.04
CA ALA A 79 -2.18 -20.40 -12.19
C ALA A 79 -3.03 -21.59 -12.62
N TYR A 80 -4.34 -21.37 -12.73
CA TYR A 80 -5.31 -22.40 -13.08
C TYR A 80 -6.20 -21.91 -14.23
N ASP A 81 -6.20 -22.64 -15.33
CA ASP A 81 -7.11 -22.45 -16.46
C ASP A 81 -7.87 -23.76 -16.71
N HIS A 82 -9.18 -23.72 -16.54
CA HIS A 82 -10.03 -24.88 -16.71
C HIS A 82 -11.23 -24.54 -17.57
N ARG A 83 -11.11 -24.94 -18.84
CA ARG A 83 -12.09 -24.79 -19.91
C ARG A 83 -12.31 -26.17 -20.53
N PRO A 84 -13.03 -27.07 -19.85
CA PRO A 84 -13.20 -28.46 -20.27
C PRO A 84 -13.90 -28.57 -21.63
N GLU A 85 -14.78 -27.64 -21.96
CA GLU A 85 -15.45 -27.53 -23.26
C GLU A 85 -14.48 -27.22 -24.43
N HIS A 86 -13.29 -26.72 -24.12
CA HIS A 86 -12.19 -26.50 -25.07
C HIS A 86 -11.06 -27.53 -24.90
N GLY A 87 -11.23 -28.53 -24.03
CA GLY A 87 -10.20 -29.54 -23.71
C GLY A 87 -9.00 -28.99 -22.91
N ILE A 88 -9.16 -27.85 -22.24
CA ILE A 88 -8.06 -27.17 -21.53
C ILE A 88 -8.21 -27.40 -20.02
N ALA A 89 -7.20 -28.03 -19.42
CA ALA A 89 -7.03 -28.13 -17.98
C ALA A 89 -5.54 -27.93 -17.66
N MET A 90 -5.19 -26.71 -17.31
CA MET A 90 -3.82 -26.30 -17.01
C MET A 90 -3.72 -25.86 -15.56
N SER A 91 -2.75 -26.42 -14.85
CA SER A 91 -2.37 -25.94 -13.53
C SER A 91 -0.85 -25.83 -13.46
N GLU A 92 -0.37 -24.61 -13.34
CA GLU A 92 1.04 -24.30 -13.22
C GLU A 92 1.29 -23.57 -11.90
N THR A 93 2.44 -23.78 -11.30
CA THR A 93 2.82 -23.15 -10.02
C THR A 93 4.10 -22.37 -10.18
N GLY A 94 4.36 -21.44 -9.28
CA GLY A 94 5.58 -20.65 -9.33
C GLY A 94 5.71 -19.65 -8.20
N ARG A 95 6.64 -18.72 -8.40
CA ARG A 95 6.98 -17.63 -7.49
C ARG A 95 6.95 -16.30 -8.24
N ALA A 96 6.37 -15.30 -7.61
CA ALA A 96 6.35 -13.95 -8.14
C ALA A 96 6.80 -12.94 -7.08
N ALA A 97 7.38 -11.84 -7.54
CA ALA A 97 7.70 -10.69 -6.73
C ALA A 97 7.21 -9.43 -7.44
N PHE A 98 6.50 -8.59 -6.71
CA PHE A 98 5.99 -7.31 -7.18
C PHE A 98 6.49 -6.21 -6.25
N SER A 99 6.93 -5.10 -6.79
CA SER A 99 7.43 -3.98 -5.98
C SER A 99 6.91 -2.63 -6.45
N GLY A 100 7.03 -1.66 -5.56
CA GLY A 100 6.80 -0.26 -5.84
C GLY A 100 7.28 0.63 -4.71
N GLU A 101 7.07 1.92 -4.87
CA GLU A 101 7.45 2.93 -3.91
C GLU A 101 6.23 3.37 -3.12
N LEU A 102 6.36 3.26 -1.80
CA LEU A 102 5.26 3.50 -0.88
C LEU A 102 5.07 5.00 -0.68
N ASP A 103 3.82 5.44 -0.75
CA ASP A 103 3.39 6.77 -0.39
C ASP A 103 1.95 6.73 0.16
N PHE A 104 1.43 7.87 0.59
CA PHE A 104 0.11 7.99 1.20
C PHE A 104 -0.64 9.20 0.66
N ASP A 105 -1.91 8.98 0.32
CA ASP A 105 -2.83 10.04 -0.02
C ASP A 105 -3.65 10.42 1.23
N PRO A 106 -3.39 11.57 1.88
CA PRO A 106 -4.10 11.95 3.10
C PRO A 106 -5.55 12.39 2.87
N GLU A 107 -5.91 12.77 1.65
CA GLU A 107 -7.28 13.19 1.31
C GLU A 107 -8.19 11.97 1.20
N THR A 108 -7.74 10.95 0.47
CA THR A 108 -8.49 9.70 0.27
C THR A 108 -8.17 8.63 1.32
N ARG A 109 -7.12 8.85 2.13
CA ARG A 109 -6.57 7.92 3.13
C ARG A 109 -6.15 6.58 2.54
N GLN A 110 -5.61 6.62 1.33
CA GLN A 110 -5.19 5.44 0.60
C GLN A 110 -3.67 5.29 0.62
N ILE A 111 -3.23 4.04 0.74
CA ILE A 111 -1.85 3.67 0.45
C ILE A 111 -1.66 3.73 -1.07
N LEU A 112 -0.59 4.39 -1.47
CA LEU A 112 -0.15 4.50 -2.85
C LEU A 112 1.09 3.64 -3.06
N LEU A 113 1.14 2.94 -4.18
CA LEU A 113 2.31 2.22 -4.62
C LEU A 113 2.70 2.73 -6.01
N PHE A 114 3.66 3.66 -6.04
CA PHE A 114 4.19 4.28 -7.25
C PHE A 114 5.16 3.37 -7.98
N ARG A 115 5.24 3.55 -9.30
CA ARG A 115 6.12 2.78 -10.19
C ARG A 115 6.03 1.27 -9.91
N PRO A 116 4.81 0.70 -9.88
CA PRO A 116 4.62 -0.71 -9.60
C PRO A 116 5.21 -1.53 -10.74
N LYS A 117 5.93 -2.61 -10.41
CA LYS A 117 6.51 -3.51 -11.42
C LYS A 117 6.54 -4.95 -10.93
N ILE A 118 6.64 -5.86 -11.89
CA ILE A 118 6.98 -7.27 -11.66
C ILE A 118 8.51 -7.36 -11.60
N ASP A 119 9.07 -7.74 -10.45
CA ASP A 119 10.50 -8.01 -10.30
C ASP A 119 10.85 -9.44 -10.70
N GLN A 120 9.95 -10.37 -10.39
CA GLN A 120 10.12 -11.79 -10.67
C GLN A 120 8.78 -12.40 -11.04
N LEU A 121 8.78 -13.23 -12.07
CA LEU A 121 7.68 -14.12 -12.41
C LEU A 121 8.30 -15.40 -12.97
N VAL A 122 8.40 -16.41 -12.12
CA VAL A 122 9.08 -17.68 -12.45
C VAL A 122 8.13 -18.82 -12.13
N PHE A 123 7.80 -19.59 -13.16
CA PHE A 123 7.09 -20.86 -13.01
C PHE A 123 8.06 -21.94 -12.56
N ASP A 124 7.56 -22.91 -11.78
CA ASP A 124 8.36 -24.02 -11.28
C ASP A 124 8.70 -25.02 -12.40
N ASN A 125 7.91 -25.05 -13.48
CA ASN A 125 8.15 -25.87 -14.67
C ASN A 125 8.33 -24.99 -15.93
N GLU A 126 9.27 -25.37 -16.78
CA GLU A 126 9.46 -24.77 -18.10
C GLU A 126 8.63 -25.52 -19.15
N SER A 127 7.32 -25.20 -19.20
CA SER A 127 6.39 -25.76 -20.17
C SER A 127 5.95 -24.70 -21.20
N PRO A 128 5.48 -25.09 -22.40
CA PRO A 128 4.83 -24.16 -23.33
C PRO A 128 3.64 -23.43 -22.69
N ALA A 129 2.91 -24.13 -21.81
CA ALA A 129 1.82 -23.61 -21.00
C ALA A 129 2.28 -22.50 -20.04
N ALA A 130 3.36 -22.72 -19.29
CA ALA A 130 3.96 -21.75 -18.40
C ALA A 130 4.46 -20.50 -19.15
N THR A 131 5.05 -20.69 -20.32
CA THR A 131 5.50 -19.59 -21.19
C THR A 131 4.33 -18.73 -21.67
N HIS A 132 3.24 -19.38 -22.10
CA HIS A 132 2.02 -18.70 -22.50
C HIS A 132 1.41 -17.91 -21.34
N LEU A 133 1.23 -18.55 -20.18
CA LEU A 133 0.72 -17.90 -18.97
C LEU A 133 1.57 -16.71 -18.55
N SER A 134 2.91 -16.83 -18.56
CA SER A 134 3.81 -15.72 -18.26
C SER A 134 3.54 -14.50 -19.14
N THR A 135 3.34 -14.74 -20.44
CA THR A 135 3.02 -13.68 -21.41
C THR A 135 1.65 -13.05 -21.13
N GLU A 136 0.64 -13.87 -20.80
CA GLU A 136 -0.69 -13.38 -20.43
C GLU A 136 -0.67 -12.55 -19.14
N LEU A 137 0.07 -13.01 -18.13
CA LEU A 137 0.25 -12.32 -16.85
C LEU A 137 0.92 -10.95 -17.06
N GLY A 138 2.01 -10.88 -17.84
CA GLY A 138 2.67 -9.62 -18.17
C GLY A 138 1.77 -8.65 -18.95
N THR A 139 0.96 -9.18 -19.87
CA THR A 139 -0.02 -8.37 -20.63
C THR A 139 -1.14 -7.86 -19.72
N ALA A 140 -1.68 -8.72 -18.85
CA ALA A 140 -2.73 -8.36 -17.92
C ALA A 140 -2.25 -7.34 -16.90
N TRP A 141 -1.03 -7.49 -16.38
CA TRP A 141 -0.40 -6.51 -15.51
C TRP A 141 -0.36 -5.13 -16.16
N SER A 142 0.18 -5.05 -17.38
CA SER A 142 0.31 -3.79 -18.13
C SER A 142 -1.04 -3.12 -18.43
N ARG A 143 -2.12 -3.90 -18.50
CA ARG A 143 -3.47 -3.42 -18.77
C ARG A 143 -4.22 -2.98 -17.50
N GLN A 144 -4.04 -3.71 -16.40
CA GLN A 144 -4.86 -3.56 -15.20
C GLN A 144 -4.19 -2.73 -14.12
N VAL A 145 -2.85 -2.79 -14.02
CA VAL A 145 -2.10 -2.07 -13.00
C VAL A 145 -1.87 -0.64 -13.46
N LYS A 146 -2.31 0.31 -12.65
CA LYS A 146 -2.11 1.75 -12.84
C LYS A 146 -0.94 2.24 -11.99
N ASP A 147 -0.38 3.37 -12.38
CA ASP A 147 0.60 4.11 -11.59
C ASP A 147 -0.01 5.45 -11.12
N PRO A 148 -0.18 5.69 -9.80
CA PRO A 148 0.05 4.74 -8.71
C PRO A 148 -1.03 3.65 -8.62
N LEU A 149 -0.65 2.49 -8.08
CA LEU A 149 -1.61 1.51 -7.59
C LEU A 149 -2.14 2.00 -6.23
N ARG A 150 -3.45 1.89 -6.01
CA ARG A 150 -4.12 2.43 -4.83
C ARG A 150 -4.79 1.32 -4.05
N THR A 151 -4.68 1.36 -2.73
CA THR A 151 -5.38 0.45 -1.83
C THR A 151 -5.75 1.16 -0.53
N ASP A 152 -6.80 0.71 0.13
CA ASP A 152 -7.16 1.22 1.43
C ASP A 152 -6.20 0.71 2.51
N LEU A 153 -6.14 1.41 3.64
CA LEU A 153 -5.40 0.93 4.82
C LEU A 153 -5.93 -0.46 5.24
N PRO A 154 -5.03 -1.45 5.47
CA PRO A 154 -5.45 -2.79 5.85
C PRO A 154 -6.21 -2.77 7.17
N ASN A 155 -7.26 -3.57 7.24
CA ASN A 155 -8.07 -3.71 8.44
C ASN A 155 -7.43 -4.68 9.45
N HIS A 156 -6.22 -4.33 9.92
CA HIS A 156 -5.46 -5.10 10.90
C HIS A 156 -5.53 -4.42 12.27
N PRO A 157 -5.64 -5.14 13.40
CA PRO A 157 -5.76 -4.54 14.74
C PRO A 157 -4.70 -3.49 15.07
N TYR A 158 -3.45 -3.72 14.65
CA TYR A 158 -2.33 -2.79 14.81
C TYR A 158 -2.54 -1.43 14.11
N ILE A 159 -3.30 -1.39 13.02
CA ILE A 159 -3.57 -0.18 12.22
C ILE A 159 -4.94 0.41 12.56
N ALA A 160 -5.93 -0.45 12.80
CA ALA A 160 -7.32 -0.07 13.05
C ALA A 160 -7.46 0.92 14.21
N ALA A 161 -6.68 0.74 15.29
CA ALA A 161 -6.68 1.63 16.45
C ALA A 161 -6.30 3.09 16.13
N PHE A 162 -5.57 3.31 15.03
CA PHE A 162 -5.03 4.62 14.66
C PHE A 162 -5.56 5.15 13.34
N LYS A 163 -6.41 4.39 12.63
CA LYS A 163 -6.81 4.65 11.24
C LYS A 163 -7.28 6.08 10.97
N GLU A 164 -8.05 6.66 11.89
CA GLU A 164 -8.59 8.03 11.78
C GLU A 164 -7.52 9.13 11.96
N ASN A 165 -6.44 8.78 12.65
CA ASN A 165 -5.37 9.69 13.08
C ASN A 165 -4.09 9.50 12.27
N ILE A 166 -4.01 8.52 11.37
CA ILE A 166 -2.93 8.40 10.41
C ILE A 166 -2.99 9.60 9.45
N ARG A 167 -1.87 10.30 9.34
CA ARG A 167 -1.68 11.46 8.45
C ARG A 167 -0.70 11.20 7.32
N ASP A 168 0.19 10.24 7.51
CA ASP A 168 1.20 9.87 6.54
C ASP A 168 1.64 8.42 6.73
N VAL A 169 1.97 7.77 5.62
CA VAL A 169 2.55 6.43 5.56
C VAL A 169 3.73 6.49 4.61
N GLY A 170 4.93 6.57 5.18
CA GLY A 170 6.18 6.67 4.42
C GLY A 170 7.04 5.42 4.56
N PHE A 171 8.07 5.32 3.72
CA PHE A 171 9.11 4.30 3.84
C PHE A 171 10.49 4.96 3.74
N ASP A 172 11.37 4.65 4.69
CA ASP A 172 12.70 5.27 4.81
C ASP A 172 13.87 4.32 4.46
N GLY A 173 13.56 3.12 3.95
CA GLY A 173 14.52 2.06 3.67
C GLY A 173 14.69 1.05 4.81
N ARG A 174 14.18 1.33 6.00
CA ARG A 174 14.32 0.47 7.19
C ARG A 174 12.99 0.08 7.80
N SER A 175 12.00 0.96 7.77
CA SER A 175 10.64 0.69 8.24
C SER A 175 9.62 1.46 7.43
N ILE A 176 8.41 0.90 7.39
CA ILE A 176 7.22 1.66 7.00
C ILE A 176 6.80 2.48 8.21
N ASN A 177 6.74 3.79 8.07
CA ASN A 177 6.52 4.72 9.17
C ASN A 177 5.10 5.28 9.09
N LEU A 178 4.27 4.96 10.09
CA LEU A 178 2.94 5.54 10.23
C LEU A 178 3.05 6.81 11.10
N SER A 179 2.79 7.98 10.52
CA SER A 179 2.70 9.22 11.30
C SER A 179 1.28 9.43 11.81
N ILE A 180 1.12 9.50 13.13
CA ILE A 180 -0.16 9.62 13.82
C ILE A 180 -0.20 10.93 14.58
N TYR A 181 -1.31 11.66 14.42
CA TYR A 181 -1.54 12.98 15.01
C TYR A 181 -2.73 12.88 15.95
N TYR A 182 -2.54 13.28 17.21
CA TYR A 182 -3.58 13.39 18.24
C TYR A 182 -3.92 14.85 18.52
#